data_AF-A0A949ALW3-F1
#
_entry.id   AF-A0A949ALW3-F1
#
_cell.length_a   1.000
_cell.length_b   1.000
_cell.length_c   1.000
_cell.angle_alpha   90.00
_cell.angle_beta   90.00
_cell.angle_gamma   90.00
#
_symmetry.space_group_name_H-M   'P 1'
#
loop_
_entity.id
_entity.type
_entity.pdbx_description
1 polymer ?
#
loop_
_entity_poly.entity_id
_entity_poly.type
_entity_poly.pdbx_seq_one_letter_code
_entity_poly.pdbx_strand_id
1 'polypeptide(L)'
;MKNSHTLIISLVLIIIFVALGSSVSLSQDKSIEELYFQGVDLLENKKQYEKALTYFQQVIELDPDHAEAHFQIGKIFRTTRQFEKAITHYKNAINLKPDYSSAYYE
;
A
#
# COMPACT_ATOMS: atom_id res chain seq x y z
N MET A 1 -37.71 -2.20 41.39
CA MET A 1 -38.05 -1.90 39.98
C MET A 1 -37.08 -0.94 39.27
N LYS A 2 -36.08 -0.34 39.94
CA LYS A 2 -35.17 0.65 39.31
C LYS A 2 -34.06 0.03 38.42
N ASN A 3 -33.78 -1.27 38.56
CA ASN A 3 -32.62 -1.91 37.93
C ASN A 3 -32.87 -2.33 36.47
N SER A 4 -34.14 -2.54 36.08
CA SER A 4 -34.48 -2.96 34.71
C SER A 4 -34.23 -1.84 33.70
N HIS A 5 -34.61 -0.61 34.04
CA HIS A 5 -34.38 0.56 33.16
C HIS A 5 -32.90 0.88 32.98
N THR A 6 -32.09 0.78 34.04
CA THR A 6 -30.63 1.03 33.95
C THR A 6 -29.92 -0.04 33.12
N LEU A 7 -30.34 -1.32 33.22
CA LEU A 7 -29.81 -2.39 32.37
C LEU A 7 -30.13 -2.17 30.89
N ILE A 8 -31.37 -1.77 30.58
CA ILE A 8 -31.82 -1.55 29.20
C ILE A 8 -31.06 -0.38 28.57
N ILE A 9 -30.87 0.73 29.31
CA ILE A 9 -30.11 1.89 28.81
C ILE A 9 -28.64 1.53 28.56
N SER A 10 -27.99 0.80 29.47
CA SER A 10 -26.61 0.35 29.27
C SER A 10 -26.46 -0.59 28.08
N LEU A 11 -27.41 -1.49 27.85
CA LEU A 11 -27.39 -2.42 26.72
C LEU A 11 -27.52 -1.69 25.37
N VAL A 12 -28.39 -0.68 25.30
CA VAL A 12 -28.57 0.14 24.09
C VAL A 12 -27.32 0.96 23.79
N LEU A 13 -26.65 1.53 24.81
CA LEU A 13 -25.40 2.27 24.63
C LEU A 13 -24.25 1.37 24.13
N ILE A 14 -24.15 0.13 24.63
CA ILE A 14 -23.16 -0.84 24.15
C ILE A 14 -23.42 -1.20 22.69
N ILE A 15 -24.68 -1.41 22.29
CA ILE A 15 -25.03 -1.71 20.89
C ILE A 15 -24.71 -0.53 19.97
N ILE A 16 -24.97 0.72 20.39
CA ILE A 16 -24.59 1.91 19.64
C ILE A 16 -23.06 2.02 19.54
N PHE A 17 -22.31 1.71 20.61
CA PHE A 17 -20.84 1.73 20.60
C PHE A 17 -20.24 0.61 19.74
N VAL A 18 -20.87 -0.57 19.70
CA VAL A 18 -20.49 -1.68 18.81
C VAL A 18 -20.84 -1.34 17.36
N ALA A 19 -22.00 -0.73 17.10
CA ALA A 19 -22.39 -0.27 15.77
C ALA A 19 -21.47 0.86 15.26
N LEU A 20 -21.07 1.80 16.12
CA LEU A 20 -20.10 2.85 15.82
C LEU A 20 -18.66 2.30 15.71
N GLY A 21 -18.30 1.30 16.53
CA GLY A 21 -17.02 0.60 16.44
C GLY A 21 -16.89 -0.26 15.19
N SER A 22 -18.03 -0.71 14.63
CA SER A 22 -18.09 -1.42 13.35
C SER A 22 -18.13 -0.46 12.16
N SER A 23 -18.74 0.72 12.29
CA SER A 23 -18.79 1.74 11.23
C SER A 23 -17.57 2.66 11.18
N VAL A 24 -16.68 2.58 12.18
CA VAL A 24 -15.29 3.10 12.12
C VAL A 24 -14.31 1.97 11.79
N SER A 25 -14.74 1.04 10.94
CA SER A 25 -13.84 0.45 9.96
C SER A 25 -14.14 1.10 8.62
N LEU A 26 -13.90 2.43 8.56
CA LEU A 26 -13.66 3.08 7.29
C LEU A 26 -12.44 2.34 6.74
N SER A 27 -12.68 1.35 5.87
CA SER A 27 -11.62 0.71 5.10
C SER A 27 -10.89 1.87 4.45
N GLN A 28 -9.70 2.15 4.96
CA GLN A 28 -8.80 3.15 4.41
C GLN A 28 -8.33 2.52 3.10
N ASP A 29 -9.20 2.56 2.09
CA ASP A 29 -8.89 2.14 0.73
C ASP A 29 -7.97 3.24 0.22
N LYS A 30 -6.68 3.12 0.60
CA LYS A 30 -5.65 4.08 0.22
C LYS A 30 -5.62 4.06 -1.30
N SER A 31 -5.74 5.23 -1.90
CA SER A 31 -5.65 5.33 -3.36
C SER A 31 -4.31 4.78 -3.82
N ILE A 32 -4.26 4.27 -5.05
CA ILE A 32 -3.03 3.81 -5.69
C ILE A 32 -1.94 4.89 -5.60
N GLU A 33 -2.31 6.16 -5.80
CA GLU A 33 -1.39 7.28 -5.66
C GLU A 33 -0.85 7.43 -4.23
N GLU A 34 -1.69 7.33 -3.19
CA GLU A 34 -1.24 7.44 -1.81
C GLU A 34 -0.25 6.32 -1.45
N LEU A 35 -0.55 5.09 -1.87
CA LEU A 35 0.34 3.94 -1.69
C LEU A 35 1.68 4.16 -2.40
N TYR A 36 1.65 4.64 -3.65
CA TYR A 36 2.85 4.95 -4.41
C TYR A 36 3.69 6.04 -3.73
N PHE A 37 3.08 7.15 -3.32
CA PHE A 37 3.78 8.24 -2.62
C PHE A 37 4.40 7.79 -1.29
N GLN A 38 3.69 6.95 -0.51
CA GLN A 38 4.24 6.39 0.72
C GLN A 38 5.44 5.46 0.45
N GLY A 39 5.37 4.65 -0.61
CA GLY A 39 6.49 3.84 -1.07
C GLY A 39 7.71 4.70 -1.45
N VAL A 40 7.49 5.79 -2.19
CA VAL A 40 8.56 6.72 -2.60
C VAL A 40 9.20 7.42 -1.40
N ASP A 41 8.42 7.94 -0.45
CA ASP A 41 8.95 8.57 0.77
C ASP A 41 9.82 7.60 1.58
N LEU A 42 9.35 6.36 1.75
CA LEU A 42 10.10 5.33 2.45
C LEU A 42 11.42 4.98 1.76
N LEU A 43 11.41 4.97 0.43
CA LEU A 43 12.59 4.65 -0.38
C LEU A 43 13.61 5.80 -0.34
N GLU A 44 13.20 7.02 -0.66
CA GLU A 44 14.11 8.14 -0.92
C GLU A 44 14.55 8.85 0.37
N ASN A 45 13.61 9.09 1.29
CA ASN A 45 13.88 9.86 2.50
C ASN A 45 14.31 8.99 3.68
N LYS A 46 13.75 7.77 3.77
CA LYS A 46 13.94 6.90 4.96
C LYS A 46 14.82 5.68 4.70
N LYS A 47 15.12 5.35 3.44
CA LYS A 47 15.89 4.16 3.02
C LYS A 47 15.35 2.85 3.61
N GLN A 48 14.04 2.78 3.85
CA GLN A 48 13.36 1.59 4.40
C GLN A 48 12.89 0.69 3.26
N TYR A 49 13.85 0.00 2.63
CA TYR A 49 13.63 -0.76 1.39
C TYR A 49 12.53 -1.83 1.49
N GLU A 50 12.49 -2.59 2.58
CA GLU A 50 11.48 -3.66 2.75
C GLU A 50 10.06 -3.09 2.85
N LYS A 51 9.87 -2.00 3.59
CA LYS A 51 8.55 -1.36 3.70
C LYS A 51 8.14 -0.68 2.41
N ALA A 52 9.07 0.00 1.74
CA ALA A 52 8.82 0.59 0.43
C ALA A 52 8.39 -0.48 -0.58
N LEU A 53 9.04 -1.64 -0.56
CA LEU A 53 8.69 -2.79 -1.40
C LEU A 53 7.25 -3.24 -1.15
N THR A 54 6.81 -3.35 0.11
CA THR A 54 5.42 -3.70 0.45
C THR A 54 4.41 -2.70 -0.14
N TYR A 55 4.69 -1.40 -0.08
CA TYR A 55 3.80 -0.39 -0.67
C TYR A 55 3.73 -0.51 -2.20
N PHE A 56 4.86 -0.67 -2.88
CA PHE A 56 4.84 -0.85 -4.33
C PHE A 56 4.21 -2.18 -4.75
N GLN A 57 4.32 -3.23 -3.93
CA GLN A 57 3.62 -4.49 -4.15
C GLN A 57 2.10 -4.32 -4.07
N GLN A 58 1.60 -3.55 -3.10
CA GLN A 58 0.17 -3.21 -3.03
C GLN A 58 -0.28 -2.39 -4.24
N VAL A 59 0.56 -1.47 -4.73
CA VAL A 59 0.27 -0.73 -5.98
C VAL A 59 0.08 -1.69 -7.15
N ILE A 60 0.99 -2.65 -7.38
CA ILE A 60 0.87 -3.59 -8.50
C ILE A 60 -0.23 -4.66 -8.28
N GLU A 61 -0.67 -4.89 -7.05
CA GLU A 61 -1.83 -5.74 -6.75
C GLU A 61 -3.15 -5.05 -7.16
N LEU A 62 -3.22 -3.72 -7.00
CA LEU A 62 -4.39 -2.91 -7.36
C LEU A 62 -4.37 -2.46 -8.84
N ASP A 63 -3.18 -2.17 -9.36
CA ASP A 63 -2.92 -1.78 -10.74
C ASP A 63 -1.68 -2.51 -11.27
N PRO A 64 -1.85 -3.72 -11.84
CA PRO A 64 -0.76 -4.51 -12.40
C PRO A 64 0.02 -3.83 -13.53
N ASP A 65 -0.55 -2.80 -14.16
CA ASP A 65 0.05 -2.10 -15.31
C ASP A 65 0.77 -0.80 -14.89
N HIS A 66 0.93 -0.56 -13.59
CA HIS A 66 1.62 0.61 -13.06
C HIS A 66 3.14 0.54 -13.29
N ALA A 67 3.60 1.04 -14.45
CA ALA A 67 4.99 0.98 -14.88
C ALA A 67 5.98 1.56 -13.87
N GLU A 68 5.66 2.70 -13.25
CA GLU A 68 6.53 3.36 -12.26
C GLU A 68 6.71 2.51 -11.00
N ALA A 69 5.67 1.80 -10.53
CA ALA A 69 5.79 0.92 -9.37
C ALA A 69 6.70 -0.27 -9.67
N HIS A 70 6.56 -0.89 -10.86
CA HIS A 70 7.51 -1.90 -11.33
C HIS A 70 8.95 -1.38 -11.33
N PHE A 71 9.19 -0.16 -11.82
CA PHE A 71 10.53 0.43 -11.81
C PHE A 71 11.09 0.64 -10.40
N GLN A 72 10.29 1.14 -9.45
CA GLN A 72 10.75 1.33 -8.07
C GLN A 72 11.06 -0.01 -7.38
N ILE A 73 10.28 -1.06 -7.64
CA ILE A 73 10.58 -2.43 -7.17
C ILE A 73 11.91 -2.92 -7.76
N GLY A 74 12.14 -2.68 -9.06
CA GLY A 74 13.40 -2.96 -9.72
C GLY A 74 14.60 -2.29 -9.03
N LYS A 75 14.48 -0.99 -8.72
CA LYS A 75 15.49 -0.22 -7.97
C LYS A 75 15.78 -0.80 -6.59
N ILE A 76 14.75 -1.22 -5.86
CA ILE A 76 14.92 -1.85 -4.55
C ILE A 76 15.68 -3.17 -4.67
N PHE A 77 15.31 -4.02 -5.62
CA PHE A 77 16.01 -5.29 -5.83
C PHE A 77 17.45 -5.10 -6.30
N ARG A 78 17.72 -4.12 -7.17
CA ARG A 78 19.08 -3.77 -7.59
C ARG A 78 19.92 -3.32 -6.39
N THR A 79 19.37 -2.45 -5.55
CA THR A 79 20.04 -1.94 -4.34
C THR A 79 20.34 -3.05 -3.33
N THR A 80 19.44 -4.03 -3.22
CA THR A 80 19.59 -5.20 -2.33
C THR A 80 20.30 -6.38 -3.01
N ARG A 81 20.91 -6.18 -4.18
CA ARG A 81 21.69 -7.17 -4.95
C ARG A 81 20.90 -8.41 -5.41
N GLN A 82 19.58 -8.31 -5.55
CA GLN A 82 18.72 -9.35 -6.12
C GLN A 82 18.50 -9.08 -7.61
N PHE A 83 19.56 -9.23 -8.41
CA PHE A 83 19.61 -8.71 -9.78
C PHE A 83 18.59 -9.36 -10.73
N GLU A 84 18.34 -10.65 -10.60
CA GLU A 84 17.39 -11.38 -11.45
C GLU A 84 15.96 -10.85 -11.26
N LYS A 85 15.58 -10.54 -10.02
CA LYS A 85 14.29 -9.91 -9.70
C LYS A 85 14.25 -8.48 -10.23
N ALA A 86 15.33 -7.72 -10.09
CA ALA A 86 15.41 -6.36 -10.61
C ALA A 86 15.17 -6.32 -12.13
N ILE A 87 15.86 -7.16 -12.89
CA ILE A 87 15.71 -7.28 -14.35
C ILE A 87 14.26 -7.59 -14.73
N THR A 88 13.60 -8.49 -13.99
CA THR A 88 12.21 -8.87 -14.24
C THR A 88 11.29 -7.65 -14.12
N HIS A 89 11.42 -6.88 -13.05
CA HIS A 89 10.59 -5.70 -12.81
C HIS A 89 10.92 -4.53 -13.75
N TYR A 90 12.18 -4.31 -14.11
CA TYR A 90 12.54 -3.32 -15.13
C TYR A 90 11.99 -3.66 -16.52
N LYS A 91 12.05 -4.93 -16.92
CA LYS A 91 11.43 -5.39 -18.18
C LYS A 91 9.92 -5.14 -18.20
N ASN A 92 9.23 -5.39 -17.09
CA ASN A 92 7.80 -5.09 -16.99
C ASN A 92 7.55 -3.59 -17.14
N ALA A 93 8.31 -2.73 -16.45
CA ALA A 93 8.18 -1.28 -16.59
C ALA A 93 8.39 -0.80 -18.03
N ILE A 94 9.40 -1.33 -18.73
CA ILE A 94 9.68 -1.02 -20.15
C ILE A 94 8.55 -1.51 -21.06
N ASN A 95 8.03 -2.72 -20.84
CA ASN A 95 6.95 -3.26 -21.66
C ASN A 95 5.64 -2.47 -21.50
N LEU A 96 5.34 -2.03 -20.28
CA LEU A 96 4.16 -1.23 -19.96
C LEU A 96 4.30 0.21 -20.47
N LYS A 97 5.51 0.78 -20.37
CA LYS A 97 5.81 2.15 -20.77
C LYS A 97 7.14 2.20 -21.55
N PRO A 98 7.11 1.91 -22.86
CA PRO A 98 8.32 1.84 -23.68
C PRO A 98 9.11 3.14 -23.80
N ASP A 99 8.50 4.29 -23.51
CA ASP A 99 9.11 5.62 -23.47
C ASP A 99 9.71 5.96 -22.10
N TYR A 100 9.67 5.04 -21.13
CA TYR A 100 10.21 5.25 -19.78
C TYR A 100 11.73 5.21 -19.76
N SER A 101 12.31 6.33 -20.21
CA SER A 101 13.75 6.50 -20.48
C SER A 101 14.62 6.08 -19.30
N SER A 102 14.19 6.34 -18.07
CA SER A 102 14.93 5.96 -16.85
C SER A 102 15.11 4.44 -16.71
N ALA A 103 14.16 3.61 -17.16
CA ALA A 103 14.24 2.16 -17.01
C ALA A 103 15.28 1.50 -17.93
N TYR A 104 15.71 2.17 -19.00
CA TYR A 104 16.73 1.63 -19.92
C TYR A 104 18.16 1.76 -19.38
N TYR A 105 18.40 2.59 -18.37
CA TYR A 105 19.74 2.87 -17.82
C TYR A 105 20.02 2.18 -16.47
N GLU A 106 19.07 1.41 -15.93
CA GLU A 106 19.19 0.71 -14.65
C GLU A 106 19.64 -0.75 -14.79
#